data_AF-A0A8J6PKD0-F1
#
_entry.id   AF-A0A8J6PKD0-F1
#
_cell.length_a   1.000
_cell.length_b   1.000
_cell.length_c   1.000
_cell.angle_alpha   90.00
_cell.angle_beta   90.00
_cell.angle_gamma   90.00
#
_symmetry.space_group_name_H-M   'P 1'
#
loop_
_entity.id
_entity.type
_entity.pdbx_description
1 polymer ?
#
loop_
_entity_poly.entity_id
_entity_poly.type
_entity_poly.pdbx_seq_one_letter_code
_entity_poly.pdbx_strand_id
1 'polypeptide(L)'
;MLPYGRQQITDSDIAAVAEALHSDWLTTGPRVDQFEADLEAVAGVPCAVVINGTAALHTAYAAVGIGAGDEVITTPMTFVATASTAAMLGAGVVFADVEQDTANLDPAAVEALVTPQTRAITAVDYAGHPAEYDQLRKIA
;
A
#
# COMPACT_ATOMS: atom_id res chain seq x y z
N MET A 1 13.21 25.18 16.99
CA MET A 1 12.68 23.81 17.02
C MET A 1 12.56 23.33 15.57
N LEU A 2 13.20 22.23 15.21
CA LEU A 2 13.12 21.63 13.88
C LEU A 2 12.21 20.40 13.95
N PRO A 3 11.10 20.34 13.18
CA PRO A 3 10.20 19.18 13.19
C PRO A 3 10.79 18.02 12.39
N TYR A 4 10.36 16.80 12.69
CA TYR A 4 10.72 15.58 11.93
C TYR A 4 10.27 15.65 10.46
N GLY A 5 9.08 16.20 10.21
CA GLY A 5 8.53 16.42 8.87
C GLY A 5 7.71 17.71 8.81
N ARG A 6 7.62 18.29 7.61
CA ARG A 6 6.81 19.47 7.32
C ARG A 6 6.23 19.36 5.93
N GLN A 7 4.93 19.57 5.80
CA GLN A 7 4.26 19.62 4.50
C GLN A 7 4.72 20.86 3.73
N GLN A 8 4.96 20.68 2.43
CA GLN A 8 5.13 21.80 1.50
C GLN A 8 3.77 22.08 0.89
N ILE A 9 3.28 23.31 1.11
CA ILE A 9 2.00 23.80 0.57
C ILE A 9 2.32 25.08 -0.18
N THR A 10 1.83 25.18 -1.40
CA THR A 10 2.08 26.25 -2.36
C THR A 10 0.77 26.95 -2.74
N ASP A 11 0.86 28.10 -3.42
CA ASP A 11 -0.33 28.84 -3.87
C ASP A 11 -1.18 28.02 -4.85
N SER A 12 -0.57 27.13 -5.65
CA SER A 12 -1.31 26.22 -6.54
C SER A 12 -2.14 25.19 -5.77
N ASP A 13 -1.67 24.71 -4.61
CA ASP A 13 -2.45 23.78 -3.78
C ASP A 13 -3.69 24.48 -3.22
N ILE A 14 -3.54 25.72 -2.76
CA ILE A 14 -4.66 26.54 -2.24
C ILE A 14 -5.67 26.83 -3.36
N ALA A 15 -5.19 27.19 -4.54
CA ALA A 15 -6.04 27.44 -5.70
C ALA A 15 -6.83 26.19 -6.09
N ALA A 16 -6.20 25.02 -6.15
CA ALA A 16 -6.86 23.76 -6.49
C ALA A 16 -8.00 23.41 -5.50
N VAL A 17 -7.78 23.62 -4.20
CA VAL A 17 -8.82 23.43 -3.18
C VAL A 17 -9.94 24.46 -3.33
N ALA A 18 -9.61 25.74 -3.53
CA ALA A 18 -10.60 26.79 -3.71
C ALA A 18 -11.49 26.54 -4.93
N GLU A 19 -10.92 26.08 -6.05
CA GLU A 19 -11.69 25.69 -7.22
C GLU A 19 -12.61 24.49 -6.96
N ALA A 20 -12.16 23.49 -6.19
CA ALA A 20 -13.01 22.38 -5.80
C ALA A 20 -14.22 22.85 -4.97
N LEU A 21 -13.99 23.77 -4.02
CA LEU A 21 -15.03 24.36 -3.18
C LEU A 21 -16.06 25.21 -3.93
N HIS A 22 -15.69 25.79 -5.08
CA HIS A 22 -16.61 26.53 -5.95
C HIS A 22 -17.35 25.64 -6.96
N SER A 23 -17.01 24.35 -7.04
CA SER A 23 -17.64 23.43 -7.98
C SER A 23 -18.91 22.78 -7.41
N ASP A 24 -19.75 22.22 -8.29
CA ASP A 24 -20.93 21.45 -7.88
C ASP A 24 -20.58 20.09 -7.22
N TRP A 25 -19.30 19.69 -7.23
CA TRP A 25 -18.82 18.39 -6.78
C TRP A 25 -17.83 18.52 -5.62
N LEU A 26 -18.34 18.49 -4.39
CA LEU A 26 -17.53 18.57 -3.16
C LEU A 26 -17.03 17.21 -2.64
N THR A 27 -17.53 16.11 -3.19
CA THR A 27 -17.11 14.73 -2.86
C THR A 27 -16.52 14.06 -4.10
N THR A 28 -16.61 12.74 -4.22
CA THR A 28 -16.22 12.03 -5.45
C THR A 28 -16.89 12.65 -6.67
N GLY A 29 -16.09 12.90 -7.70
CA GLY A 29 -16.51 13.59 -8.91
C GLY A 29 -15.32 13.76 -9.86
N PRO A 30 -15.40 14.64 -10.86
CA PRO A 30 -14.44 14.71 -11.97
C PRO A 30 -12.98 14.94 -11.57
N ARG A 31 -12.73 15.52 -10.39
CA ARG A 31 -11.36 15.70 -9.87
C ARG A 31 -10.71 14.38 -9.44
N VAL A 32 -11.50 13.38 -9.03
CA VAL A 32 -11.01 12.03 -8.74
C VAL A 32 -10.60 11.36 -10.05
N ASP A 33 -11.44 11.42 -11.09
CA ASP A 33 -11.14 10.85 -12.41
C ASP A 33 -9.84 11.45 -12.99
N GLN A 34 -9.66 12.77 -12.85
CA GLN A 34 -8.41 13.44 -13.27
C GLN A 34 -7.21 12.96 -12.46
N PHE A 35 -7.35 12.82 -11.14
CA PHE A 35 -6.26 12.37 -10.29
C PHE A 35 -5.89 10.90 -10.56
N GLU A 36 -6.87 10.05 -10.87
CA GLU A 36 -6.63 8.67 -11.34
C GLU A 36 -5.85 8.68 -12.66
N ALA A 37 -6.28 9.46 -13.66
CA ALA A 37 -5.56 9.58 -14.94
C ALA A 37 -4.12 10.10 -14.77
N ASP A 38 -3.90 11.09 -13.90
CA ASP A 38 -2.58 11.63 -13.59
C ASP A 38 -1.69 10.56 -12.91
N LEU A 39 -2.26 9.78 -11.99
CA LEU A 39 -1.55 8.70 -11.32
C LEU A 39 -1.21 7.56 -12.28
N GLU A 40 -2.12 7.19 -13.18
CA GLU A 40 -1.88 6.19 -14.24
C GLU A 40 -0.71 6.60 -15.15
N ALA A 41 -0.62 7.89 -15.50
CA ALA A 41 0.48 8.41 -16.32
C ALA A 41 1.84 8.27 -15.62
N VAL A 42 1.88 8.38 -14.29
CA VAL A 42 3.11 8.22 -13.49
C VAL A 42 3.42 6.74 -13.23
N ALA A 43 2.41 5.94 -12.86
CA ALA A 43 2.57 4.55 -12.47
C ALA A 43 2.74 3.61 -13.68
N GLY A 44 2.26 4.01 -14.86
CA GLY A 44 2.29 3.19 -16.08
C GLY A 44 1.31 2.01 -16.07
N VAL A 45 0.36 1.99 -15.15
CA VAL A 45 -0.65 0.94 -14.98
C VAL A 45 -1.99 1.56 -14.58
N PRO A 46 -3.13 0.90 -14.86
CA PRO A 46 -4.44 1.37 -14.43
C PRO A 46 -4.48 1.57 -12.90
N CYS A 47 -5.07 2.68 -12.46
CA CYS A 47 -5.09 3.08 -11.06
C CYS A 47 -6.51 3.35 -10.59
N ALA A 48 -6.79 3.00 -9.33
CA ALA A 48 -8.00 3.40 -8.63
C ALA A 48 -7.61 4.11 -7.33
N VAL A 49 -8.23 5.26 -7.06
CA VAL A 49 -7.90 6.07 -5.89
C VAL A 49 -8.90 5.81 -4.76
N VAL A 50 -8.36 5.72 -3.55
CA VAL A 50 -9.14 5.60 -2.32
C VAL A 50 -8.68 6.62 -1.29
N ILE A 51 -9.38 6.66 -0.16
CA ILE A 51 -9.25 7.74 0.84
C ILE A 51 -7.89 7.80 1.58
N ASN A 52 -7.14 6.70 1.64
CA ASN A 52 -5.80 6.62 2.24
C ASN A 52 -5.11 5.27 1.96
N GLY A 53 -3.85 5.12 2.36
CA GLY A 53 -3.07 3.88 2.18
C GLY A 53 -3.64 2.65 2.90
N THR A 54 -4.28 2.81 4.06
CA THR A 54 -4.95 1.69 4.76
C THR A 54 -6.15 1.16 3.97
N ALA A 55 -6.98 2.07 3.44
CA ALA A 55 -8.08 1.71 2.56
C ALA A 55 -7.56 1.05 1.28
N ALA A 56 -6.43 1.53 0.73
CA ALA A 56 -5.83 0.96 -0.47
C ALA A 56 -5.38 -0.49 -0.24
N LEU A 57 -4.69 -0.76 0.87
CA LEU A 57 -4.28 -2.12 1.25
C LEU A 57 -5.48 -3.03 1.49
N HIS A 58 -6.50 -2.56 2.21
CA HIS A 58 -7.70 -3.35 2.47
C HIS A 58 -8.46 -3.68 1.17
N THR A 59 -8.62 -2.70 0.27
CA THR A 59 -9.23 -2.89 -1.04
C THR A 59 -8.40 -3.83 -1.91
N ALA A 60 -7.07 -3.71 -1.90
CA ALA A 60 -6.18 -4.60 -2.65
C ALA A 60 -6.29 -6.06 -2.17
N TYR A 61 -6.29 -6.29 -0.86
CA TYR A 61 -6.49 -7.63 -0.30
C TYR A 61 -7.87 -8.20 -0.66
N ALA A 62 -8.93 -7.39 -0.55
CA ALA A 62 -10.27 -7.81 -0.95
C ALA A 62 -10.33 -8.14 -2.45
N ALA A 63 -9.66 -7.36 -3.30
CA ALA A 63 -9.64 -7.56 -4.75
C ALA A 63 -8.95 -8.86 -5.18
N VAL A 64 -7.89 -9.29 -4.46
CA VAL A 64 -7.24 -10.59 -4.70
C VAL A 64 -7.91 -11.76 -3.95
N GLY A 65 -9.02 -11.48 -3.24
CA GLY A 65 -9.88 -12.48 -2.61
C GLY A 65 -9.36 -13.00 -1.28
N ILE A 66 -8.56 -12.23 -0.53
CA ILE A 66 -8.12 -12.58 0.83
C ILE A 66 -9.35 -12.77 1.74
N GLY A 67 -9.36 -13.87 2.49
CA GLY A 67 -10.42 -14.19 3.43
C GLY A 67 -10.01 -15.16 4.53
N ALA A 68 -11.02 -15.72 5.22
CA ALA A 68 -10.82 -16.70 6.27
C ALA A 68 -10.18 -17.99 5.73
N GLY A 69 -9.10 -18.42 6.39
CA GLY A 69 -8.32 -19.61 6.00
C GLY A 69 -7.11 -19.32 5.11
N ASP A 70 -6.99 -18.08 4.61
CA ASP A 70 -5.79 -17.62 3.91
C ASP A 70 -4.72 -17.13 4.88
N GLU A 71 -3.47 -17.17 4.44
CA GLU A 71 -2.32 -16.56 5.11
C GLU A 71 -1.75 -15.42 4.25
N VAL A 72 -1.45 -14.29 4.90
CA VAL A 72 -0.69 -13.18 4.32
C VAL A 72 0.68 -13.12 5.00
N ILE A 73 1.74 -13.26 4.21
CA ILE A 73 3.11 -13.11 4.70
C ILE A 73 3.52 -11.63 4.58
N THR A 74 4.02 -11.06 5.67
CA THR A 74 4.61 -9.72 5.71
C THR A 74 5.65 -9.65 6.82
N THR A 75 6.10 -8.47 7.23
CA THR A 75 7.05 -8.26 8.33
C THR A 75 6.42 -7.45 9.47
N PRO A 76 6.82 -7.64 10.74
CA PRO A 76 6.47 -6.71 11.82
C PRO A 76 7.18 -5.35 11.66
N MET A 77 8.21 -5.25 10.81
CA MET A 77 8.89 -4.01 10.42
C MET A 77 8.07 -3.23 9.38
N THR A 78 6.84 -2.87 9.75
CA THR A 78 5.92 -2.11 8.89
C THR A 78 4.94 -1.30 9.74
N PHE A 79 4.16 -0.42 9.11
CA PHE A 79 2.99 0.15 9.74
C PHE A 79 1.87 -0.89 9.90
N VAL A 80 1.17 -0.87 11.04
CA VAL A 80 0.18 -1.89 11.44
C VAL A 80 -0.91 -2.17 10.39
N ALA A 81 -1.23 -1.19 9.53
CA ALA A 81 -2.21 -1.34 8.47
C ALA A 81 -1.92 -2.54 7.54
N THR A 82 -0.66 -2.85 7.27
CA THR A 82 -0.27 -3.97 6.39
C THR A 82 -0.80 -5.31 6.89
N ALA A 83 -0.68 -5.57 8.20
CA ALA A 83 -1.17 -6.78 8.83
C ALA A 83 -2.66 -6.69 9.19
N SER A 84 -3.10 -5.55 9.75
CA SER A 84 -4.46 -5.44 10.29
C SER A 84 -5.52 -5.48 9.20
N THR A 85 -5.26 -4.95 8.01
CA THR A 85 -6.24 -4.95 6.92
C THR A 85 -6.46 -6.33 6.30
N ALA A 86 -5.45 -7.20 6.32
CA ALA A 86 -5.60 -8.64 6.00
C ALA A 86 -6.39 -9.35 7.10
N ALA A 87 -6.04 -9.12 8.37
CA ALA A 87 -6.74 -9.71 9.51
C ALA A 87 -8.22 -9.29 9.58
N MET A 88 -8.55 -8.07 9.18
CA MET A 88 -9.95 -7.58 9.06
C MET A 88 -10.79 -8.38 8.05
N LEU A 89 -10.15 -9.00 7.05
CA LEU A 89 -10.81 -9.91 6.09
C LEU A 89 -10.86 -11.36 6.60
N GLY A 90 -10.28 -11.65 7.76
CA GLY A 90 -10.27 -12.97 8.39
C GLY A 90 -9.03 -13.82 8.10
N ALA A 91 -8.04 -13.29 7.37
CA ALA A 91 -6.81 -14.01 7.08
C ALA A 91 -5.86 -14.09 8.30
N GLY A 92 -5.08 -15.16 8.36
CA GLY A 92 -3.93 -15.27 9.23
C GLY A 92 -2.79 -14.37 8.75
N VAL A 93 -2.04 -13.77 9.68
CA VAL A 93 -0.83 -12.99 9.34
C VAL A 93 0.39 -13.79 9.79
N VAL A 94 1.29 -14.03 8.85
CA VAL A 94 2.56 -14.73 9.07
C VAL A 94 3.68 -13.71 8.91
N PHE A 95 4.56 -13.65 9.91
CA PHE A 95 5.64 -12.68 9.94
C PHE A 95 6.97 -13.32 9.53
N ALA A 96 7.52 -12.85 8.40
CA ALA A 96 8.88 -13.12 7.98
C ALA A 96 9.82 -11.99 8.44
N ASP A 97 11.10 -12.33 8.60
CA ASP A 97 12.13 -11.37 9.00
C ASP A 97 12.54 -10.46 7.83
N VAL A 98 13.41 -9.50 8.12
CA VAL A 98 13.91 -8.51 7.15
C VAL A 98 15.40 -8.64 6.90
N GLU A 99 15.85 -8.15 5.76
CA GLU A 99 17.27 -7.99 5.48
C GLU A 99 17.87 -6.90 6.39
N GLN A 100 19.07 -7.15 6.90
CA GLN A 100 19.68 -6.29 7.92
C GLN A 100 20.05 -4.89 7.40
N ASP A 101 20.37 -4.77 6.12
CA ASP A 101 20.87 -3.57 5.48
C ASP A 101 19.76 -2.67 4.90
N THR A 102 18.67 -3.25 4.41
CA THR A 102 17.54 -2.52 3.82
C THR A 102 16.35 -2.38 4.77
N ALA A 103 16.23 -3.26 5.78
CA ALA A 103 15.02 -3.48 6.58
C ALA A 103 13.78 -3.87 5.75
N ASN A 104 13.95 -4.26 4.48
CA ASN A 104 12.90 -4.80 3.65
C ASN A 104 12.73 -6.30 3.90
N LEU A 105 11.55 -6.81 3.52
CA LEU A 105 11.16 -8.21 3.68
C LEU A 105 12.17 -9.14 2.99
N ASP A 106 12.79 -10.06 3.75
CA ASP A 106 13.80 -11.00 3.23
C ASP A 106 13.12 -12.10 2.39
N PRO A 107 13.41 -12.21 1.07
CA PRO A 107 12.85 -13.25 0.23
C PRO A 107 13.11 -14.68 0.73
N ALA A 108 14.28 -14.96 1.33
CA ALA A 108 14.60 -16.29 1.85
C ALA A 108 13.77 -16.60 3.11
N ALA A 109 13.55 -15.62 3.98
CA ALA A 109 12.68 -15.76 5.14
C ALA A 109 11.22 -15.99 4.71
N VAL A 110 10.77 -15.33 3.64
CA VAL A 110 9.44 -15.55 3.06
C VAL A 110 9.32 -16.97 2.49
N GLU A 111 10.27 -17.41 1.66
CA GLU A 111 10.25 -18.73 1.02
C GLU A 111 10.14 -19.87 2.05
N ALA A 112 10.82 -19.75 3.19
CA ALA A 112 10.76 -20.73 4.28
C ALA A 112 9.40 -20.81 5.00
N LEU A 113 8.54 -19.80 4.83
CA LEU A 113 7.24 -19.68 5.51
C LEU A 113 6.04 -19.89 4.59
N VAL A 114 6.26 -20.06 3.28
CA VAL A 114 5.17 -20.32 2.33
C VAL A 114 4.51 -21.67 2.64
N THR A 115 3.18 -21.64 2.69
CA THR A 115 2.31 -22.79 2.89
C THR A 115 1.27 -22.87 1.76
N PRO A 116 0.53 -24.00 1.63
CA PRO A 116 -0.63 -24.05 0.74
C PRO A 116 -1.75 -23.04 1.08
N GLN A 117 -1.72 -22.42 2.26
CA GLN A 117 -2.65 -21.37 2.69
C GLN A 117 -2.15 -19.96 2.33
N THR A 118 -0.87 -19.80 1.95
CA THR A 118 -0.32 -18.49 1.59
C THR A 118 -1.00 -17.94 0.35
N ARG A 119 -1.71 -16.83 0.51
CA ARG A 119 -2.51 -16.19 -0.53
C ARG A 119 -1.89 -14.88 -1.03
N ALA A 120 -1.09 -14.21 -0.20
CA ALA A 120 -0.37 -13.00 -0.59
C ALA A 120 0.94 -12.86 0.20
N ILE A 121 1.92 -12.25 -0.47
CA ILE A 121 3.14 -11.72 0.15
C ILE A 121 3.08 -10.20 0.03
N THR A 122 3.11 -9.49 1.17
CA THR A 122 3.03 -8.03 1.21
C THR A 122 4.32 -7.44 1.73
N ALA A 123 5.15 -6.98 0.80
CA ALA A 123 6.35 -6.21 1.11
C ALA A 123 6.04 -4.71 1.27
N VAL A 124 6.97 -4.00 1.90
CA VAL A 124 6.95 -2.55 2.07
C VAL A 124 8.29 -2.01 1.61
N ASP A 125 8.26 -0.95 0.81
CA ASP A 125 9.45 -0.21 0.40
C ASP A 125 9.91 0.66 1.58
N TYR A 126 10.63 0.06 2.52
CA TYR A 126 10.97 0.67 3.81
C TYR A 126 11.82 1.92 3.60
N ALA A 127 11.40 3.03 4.20
CA ALA A 127 12.01 4.35 4.02
C ALA A 127 12.16 4.79 2.54
N GLY A 128 11.37 4.23 1.63
CA GLY A 128 11.43 4.50 0.18
C GLY A 128 12.49 3.66 -0.57
N HIS A 129 13.12 2.69 0.09
CA HIS A 129 13.99 1.71 -0.57
C HIS A 129 13.14 0.58 -1.15
N PRO A 130 13.15 0.34 -2.48
CA PRO A 130 12.33 -0.72 -3.07
C PRO A 130 12.66 -2.11 -2.52
N ALA A 131 11.64 -2.91 -2.22
CA ALA A 131 11.82 -4.31 -1.87
C ALA A 131 12.32 -5.13 -3.07
N GLU A 132 12.85 -6.32 -2.80
CA GLU A 132 13.34 -7.29 -3.80
C GLU A 132 12.19 -7.96 -4.57
N TYR A 133 11.35 -7.16 -5.24
CA TYR A 133 10.13 -7.60 -5.92
C TYR A 133 10.38 -8.68 -6.97
N ASP A 134 11.52 -8.66 -7.66
CA ASP A 134 11.87 -9.68 -8.64
C ASP A 134 12.15 -11.05 -8.00
N GLN A 135 12.60 -11.07 -6.75
CA GLN A 135 12.80 -12.30 -5.99
C GLN A 135 11.46 -12.76 -5.38
N LEU A 136 10.74 -11.84 -4.74
CA LEU A 136 9.44 -12.13 -4.12
C LEU A 136 8.40 -12.66 -5.14
N ARG A 137 8.39 -12.13 -6.37
CA ARG A 137 7.52 -12.62 -7.46
C ARG A 137 7.85 -14.02 -7.94
N LYS A 138 9.04 -14.55 -7.67
CA LYS A 138 9.40 -15.94 -8.03
C LYS A 138 8.89 -16.95 -7.00
N ILE A 139 8.60 -16.47 -5.78
CA ILE A 139 8.08 -17.27 -4.67
C ILE A 139 6.54 -17.41 -4.79
N ALA A 140 5.87 -16.37 -5.28
CA ALA A 140 4.41 -16.28 -5.45
C ALA A 140 3.88 -16.86 -6.78
#